data_AF-A0A2D5VKS2-F1
#
_entry.id   AF-A0A2D5VKS2-F1
#
_cell.length_a   1.000
_cell.length_b   1.000
_cell.length_c   1.000
_cell.angle_alpha   90.00
_cell.angle_beta   90.00
_cell.angle_gamma   90.00
#
_symmetry.space_group_name_H-M   'P 1'
#
loop_
_entity.id
_entity.type
_entity.pdbx_description
1 polymer ?
#
loop_
_entity_poly.entity_id
_entity_poly.type
_entity_poly.pdbx_seq_one_letter_code
_entity_poly.pdbx_strand_id
1 'polypeptide(L)' 'MKDAKFVSLQPPHGPEGTMSKFQFPGILESRIDYIFIKHDVNVLCYATLSDSWAGRFPSDHLPIMAEVIIGPLP' A
#
# COMPACT_ATOMS: atom_id res chain seq x y z
N MET A 1 9.19 -1.59 15.46
CA MET A 1 8.07 -1.69 14.50
C MET A 1 8.61 -1.30 13.14
N LYS A 2 8.28 -2.01 12.07
CA LYS A 2 8.79 -1.74 10.72
C LYS A 2 7.63 -1.44 9.77
N ASP A 3 7.81 -0.48 8.86
CA ASP A 3 6.84 -0.17 7.80
C ASP A 3 6.87 -1.27 6.75
N ALA A 4 5.71 -1.90 6.50
CA ALA A 4 5.56 -3.00 5.56
C ALA A 4 6.07 -2.67 4.16
N LYS A 5 5.93 -1.41 3.72
CA LYS A 5 6.39 -0.96 2.41
C LYS A 5 7.90 -1.07 2.22
N PHE A 6 8.68 -0.78 3.27
CA PHE A 6 10.14 -0.77 3.20
C PHE A 6 10.77 -2.14 3.47
N VAL A 7 9.98 -3.11 3.95
CA VAL A 7 10.45 -4.45 4.28
C VAL A 7 9.82 -5.54 3.41
N SER A 8 9.03 -5.16 2.41
CA SER A 8 8.49 -6.11 1.45
C SER A 8 9.62 -6.75 0.65
N LEU A 9 9.52 -8.07 0.43
CA LEU A 9 10.51 -8.82 -0.35
C LEU A 9 10.50 -8.41 -1.82
N GLN A 10 9.31 -8.11 -2.36
CA GLN A 10 9.14 -7.53 -3.68
C GLN A 10 9.13 -5.99 -3.62
N PRO A 11 9.56 -5.30 -4.68
CA PRO A 11 9.39 -3.85 -4.78
C PRO A 11 7.92 -3.43 -4.61
N PRO A 12 7.63 -2.37 -3.85
CA PRO A 12 6.28 -1.84 -3.72
C PRO A 12 5.63 -1.53 -5.08
N HIS A 13 4.35 -1.86 -5.21
CA HIS A 13 3.56 -1.59 -6.41
C HIS A 13 2.60 -0.40 -6.23
N GLY A 14 2.34 0.33 -7.31
CA GLY A 14 1.39 1.44 -7.33
C GLY A 14 1.98 2.79 -6.88
N PRO A 15 1.14 3.84 -6.73
CA PRO A 15 1.60 5.19 -6.39
C PRO A 15 2.17 5.29 -4.97
N GLU A 16 3.03 6.29 -4.77
CA GLU A 16 3.60 6.58 -3.45
C GLU A 16 2.54 7.07 -2.47
N GLY A 17 1.70 8.02 -2.93
CA GLY A 17 0.66 8.62 -2.13
C GLY A 17 -0.60 7.78 -2.03
N THR A 18 -1.24 7.87 -0.88
CA THR A 18 -2.45 7.13 -0.51
C THR A 18 -3.68 8.04 -0.40
N MET A 19 -3.49 9.36 -0.33
CA MET A 19 -4.58 10.35 -0.27
C MET A 19 -4.87 10.91 -1.67
N SER A 20 -6.08 10.66 -2.19
CA SER A 20 -6.56 11.14 -3.50
C SER A 20 -7.47 12.36 -3.40
N LYS A 21 -8.20 12.55 -2.28
CA LYS A 21 -9.26 13.57 -2.15
C LYS A 21 -10.32 13.49 -3.26
N PHE A 22 -10.58 12.29 -3.77
CA PHE A 22 -11.42 12.02 -4.95
C PHE A 22 -10.95 12.69 -6.25
N GLN A 23 -9.70 13.16 -6.33
CA GLN A 23 -9.16 13.79 -7.54
C GLN A 23 -8.66 12.72 -8.51
N PHE A 24 -9.18 12.73 -9.74
CA PHE A 24 -8.75 11.84 -10.82
C PHE A 24 -8.80 12.58 -12.18
N PRO A 25 -7.78 12.42 -13.05
CA PRO A 25 -6.49 11.80 -12.80
C PRO A 25 -5.54 12.73 -12.03
N GLY A 26 -4.44 12.20 -11.48
CA GLY A 26 -3.41 13.00 -10.80
C GLY A 26 -2.25 12.16 -10.26
N ILE A 27 -1.14 12.82 -9.92
CA ILE A 27 -0.01 12.20 -9.21
C ILE A 27 -0.29 12.31 -7.71
N LEU A 28 -0.21 11.18 -7.01
CA LEU A 28 -0.40 11.12 -5.56
C LEU A 28 0.96 10.95 -4.89
N GLU A 29 1.40 11.97 -4.16
CA GLU A 29 2.71 11.97 -3.47
C GLU A 29 2.58 11.85 -1.94
N SER A 30 1.42 12.18 -1.38
CA SER A 30 1.22 12.17 0.07
C SER A 30 0.84 10.77 0.57
N ARG A 31 1.79 10.09 1.23
CA ARG A 31 1.54 8.83 1.93
C ARG A 31 1.16 9.11 3.38
N ILE A 32 -0.09 8.87 3.74
CA ILE A 32 -0.60 9.05 5.11
C ILE A 32 -1.21 7.78 5.71
N ASP A 33 -1.33 6.73 4.91
CA ASP A 33 -1.80 5.41 5.36
C ASP A 33 -0.59 4.46 5.44
N TYR A 34 -0.51 3.69 6.52
CA TYR A 34 0.63 2.82 6.82
C TYR A 34 0.18 1.46 7.36
N ILE A 35 0.90 0.41 6.98
CA ILE A 35 0.81 -0.91 7.63
C ILE A 35 2.12 -1.12 8.37
N PHE A 36 2.03 -1.25 9.70
CA PHE A 36 3.17 -1.50 10.55
C PHE A 36 3.19 -2.94 11.06
N ILE A 37 4.35 -3.57 11.03
CA ILE A 37 4.55 -4.94 11.51
C ILE A 37 5.59 -5.01 12.63
N LYS A 38 5.58 -6.14 13.36
CA LYS A 38 6.55 -6.48 14.41
C LYS A 38 6.76 -8.00 14.45
N HIS A 39 7.93 -8.42 14.94
CA HIS A 39 8.31 -9.83 15.13
C HIS A 39 8.32 -10.62 13.81
N ASP A 40 7.85 -11.87 13.86
CA ASP A 40 7.93 -12.87 12.79
C ASP A 40 6.83 -12.68 11.73
N VAL A 41 6.72 -11.48 11.18
CA VAL A 41 5.85 -11.19 10.04
C VAL A 41 6.73 -10.86 8.85
N ASN A 42 6.66 -11.69 7.82
CA ASN A 42 7.37 -11.49 6.56
C ASN A 42 6.41 -10.89 5.54
N VAL A 43 6.77 -9.74 4.97
CA VAL A 43 5.95 -9.06 3.96
C VAL A 43 6.41 -9.52 2.58
N LEU A 44 5.57 -10.28 1.87
CA LEU A 44 5.91 -10.79 0.55
C LEU A 44 5.81 -9.67 -0.49
N CYS A 45 4.68 -8.98 -0.52
CA CYS A 45 4.42 -7.85 -1.40
C CYS A 45 3.67 -6.74 -0.67
N TYR A 46 3.83 -5.51 -1.16
CA TYR A 46 3.11 -4.32 -0.73
C TYR A 46 2.59 -3.58 -1.96
N ALA A 47 1.36 -3.09 -1.91
CA ALA A 47 0.78 -2.32 -3.01
C ALA A 47 -0.13 -1.18 -2.53
N THR A 48 -0.10 -0.06 -3.25
CA THR A 48 -1.16 0.96 -3.23
C THR A 48 -2.07 0.72 -4.44
N LEU A 49 -3.36 0.44 -4.21
CA LEU A 49 -4.30 0.09 -5.27
C LEU A 49 -4.98 1.35 -5.84
N SER A 50 -4.70 1.65 -7.11
CA SER A 50 -5.18 2.86 -7.81
C SER A 50 -6.35 2.58 -8.76
N ASP A 51 -7.10 1.52 -8.52
CA ASP A 51 -8.28 1.16 -9.30
C ASP A 51 -9.31 2.29 -9.29
N SER A 52 -9.94 2.51 -10.44
CA SER A 52 -10.98 3.52 -10.60
C SER A 52 -12.12 2.98 -11.45
N TRP A 53 -13.33 3.48 -11.23
CA TRP A 53 -14.51 3.15 -12.02
C TRP A 53 -15.05 4.44 -12.65
N ALA A 54 -15.19 4.44 -13.99
CA ALA A 54 -15.69 5.60 -14.75
C ALA A 54 -15.01 6.93 -14.38
N GLY A 55 -13.68 6.88 -14.21
CA GLY A 55 -12.87 8.06 -13.89
C GLY A 55 -13.03 8.58 -12.45
N ARG A 56 -13.45 7.72 -11.52
CA ARG A 56 -13.59 8.05 -10.10
C ARG A 56 -12.93 7.01 -9.22
N PHE A 57 -12.25 7.47 -8.17
CA PHE A 57 -11.80 6.59 -7.12
C PHE A 57 -12.97 6.16 -6.22
N PRO A 58 -13.00 4.91 -5.74
CA PRO A 58 -14.03 4.45 -4.81
C PRO A 58 -14.02 5.14 -3.43
N SER A 59 -12.89 5.75 -3.05
CA SER A 59 -12.67 6.45 -1.78
C SER A 59 -11.71 7.65 -2.00
N ASP A 60 -11.69 8.60 -1.05
CA ASP A 60 -10.70 9.68 -1.02
C ASP A 60 -9.30 9.21 -0.59
N HIS A 61 -9.21 7.98 -0.08
CA HIS A 61 -7.97 7.24 0.09
C HIS A 61 -7.87 6.07 -0.89
N LEU A 62 -6.65 5.79 -1.36
CA LEU A 62 -6.33 4.55 -2.05
C LEU A 62 -6.04 3.45 -1.01
N PRO A 63 -6.61 2.24 -1.16
CA PRO A 63 -6.28 1.12 -0.31
C PRO A 63 -4.79 0.77 -0.41
N ILE A 64 -4.18 0.50 0.74
CA ILE A 64 -2.86 -0.16 0.80
C ILE A 64 -3.05 -1.62 1.22
N MET A 65 -2.30 -2.51 0.58
CA MET A 65 -2.35 -3.94 0.79
C MET A 65 -0.95 -4.45 1.12
N ALA A 66 -0.87 -5.42 2.03
CA ALA A 66 0.33 -6.22 2.27
C ALA A 66 -0.05 -7.70 2.28
N GLU A 67 0.67 -8.51 1.50
CA GLU A 67 0.62 -9.96 1.61
C GLU A 67 1.68 -10.42 2.59
N VAL A 68 1.30 -11.25 3.57
CA VAL A 68 2.19 -11.61 4.68
C VAL A 68 2.18 -13.10 5.00
N ILE A 69 3.34 -13.58 5.47
CA ILE A 69 3.47 -14.86 6.17
C ILE A 69 3.75 -14.57 7.64
N ILE A 70 3.00 -15.23 8.53
CA ILE A 70 3.24 -15.21 9.96
C ILE A 70 4.07 -16.43 10.32
N GLY A 71 5.22 -16.21 10.95
CA GLY A 71 6.22 -17.23 11.23
C GLY A 71 7.37 -17.23 10.20
N PRO A 72 8.24 -18.25 10.26
CA PRO A 72 9.41 -18.33 9.37
C PRO A 72 9.00 -18.46 7.91
N LEU A 73 9.82 -17.91 7.01
CA LEU A 73 9.71 -18.21 5.58
C LEU A 73 10.05 -19.70 5.35
N PRO A 74 9.29 -20.41 4.50
CA PRO A 74 9.60 -21.79 4.12
C PRO A 74 10.92 -21.90 3.35
#